data_AF-A0A432RW65-F1
#
_entry.id   AF-A0A432RW65-F1
#
_cell.length_a   1.000
_cell.length_b   1.000
_cell.length_c   1.000
_cell.angle_alpha   90.00
_cell.angle_beta   90.00
_cell.angle_gamma   90.00
#
_symmetry.space_group_name_H-M   'P 1'
#
loop_
_entity.id
_entity.type
_entity.pdbx_description
1 polymer ?
#
loop_
_entity_poly.entity_id
_entity_poly.type
_entity_poly.pdbx_seq_one_letter_code
_entity_poly.pdbx_strand_id
1 'polypeptide(L)'
;MRKSLFFLLLFVIFNFCYSYEVALRKIELINLNPKYEEFIKDFFLQNFENVEFISSKDKNLKKYKYLINVKIGMLSNTFNSCVEIYPRNENYSYINCITSFSFEEIPESLITLTKDILKQKNKRREKINLLIYTNSNDKFSGIFLLTDKMEVILYDKKISNSKPNVNLLKIHPEETKYNLFYLNEKNSLKIVKLIFNGVKIENIYLKEREE
;
A
#
# COMPACT_ATOMS: atom_id res chain seq x y z
N MET A 1 -31.84 -12.54 -39.67
CA MET A 1 -30.67 -11.70 -39.29
C MET A 1 -31.00 -10.55 -38.31
N ARG A 2 -32.20 -9.93 -38.34
CA ARG A 2 -32.57 -8.80 -37.46
C ARG A 2 -32.52 -9.06 -35.95
N LYS A 3 -32.84 -10.28 -35.49
CA LYS A 3 -32.81 -10.66 -34.06
C LYS A 3 -31.39 -10.75 -33.48
N SER A 4 -30.42 -11.19 -34.29
CA SER A 4 -29.00 -11.31 -33.87
C SER A 4 -28.36 -9.93 -33.63
N LEU A 5 -28.70 -8.94 -34.46
CA LEU A 5 -28.23 -7.56 -34.29
C LEU A 5 -28.73 -6.92 -32.97
N PHE A 6 -29.95 -7.25 -32.56
CA PHE A 6 -30.55 -6.73 -31.33
C PHE A 6 -29.89 -7.32 -30.08
N PHE A 7 -29.57 -8.62 -30.09
CA PHE A 7 -28.81 -9.26 -29.02
C PHE A 7 -27.38 -8.72 -28.93
N LEU A 8 -26.73 -8.45 -30.07
CA LEU A 8 -25.40 -7.83 -30.09
C LEU A 8 -25.44 -6.40 -29.53
N LEU A 9 -26.47 -5.62 -29.85
CA LEU A 9 -26.65 -4.26 -29.33
C LEU A 9 -26.92 -4.25 -27.82
N LEU A 10 -27.74 -5.18 -27.32
CA LEU A 10 -27.97 -5.36 -25.88
C LEU A 10 -26.65 -5.73 -25.17
N PHE A 11 -25.86 -6.64 -25.74
CA PHE A 11 -24.57 -7.03 -25.17
C PHE A 11 -23.59 -5.86 -25.11
N VAL A 12 -23.56 -5.01 -26.14
CA VAL A 12 -22.75 -3.78 -26.16
C VAL A 12 -23.23 -2.79 -25.08
N ILE A 13 -24.54 -2.54 -24.96
CA ILE A 13 -25.09 -1.63 -23.94
C ILE A 13 -24.82 -2.14 -22.52
N PHE A 14 -24.93 -3.44 -22.27
CA PHE A 14 -24.62 -4.03 -20.96
C PHE A 14 -23.11 -3.99 -20.64
N ASN A 15 -22.23 -4.15 -21.63
CA ASN A 15 -20.78 -4.04 -21.42
C ASN A 15 -20.30 -2.59 -21.24
N PHE A 16 -21.03 -1.59 -21.75
CA PHE A 16 -20.72 -0.17 -21.51
C PHE A 16 -21.22 0.37 -20.16
N CYS A 17 -21.92 -0.45 -19.35
CA CYS A 17 -22.41 -0.05 -18.04
C CYS A 17 -21.47 -0.43 -16.88
N TYR A 18 -20.17 -0.60 -17.14
CA TYR A 18 -19.17 -0.47 -16.08
C TYR A 18 -18.98 1.02 -15.77
N SER A 19 -19.93 1.63 -15.07
CA SER A 19 -19.67 2.94 -14.49
C SER A 19 -18.66 2.73 -13.36
N TYR A 20 -17.41 3.13 -13.58
CA TYR A 20 -16.48 3.33 -12.47
C TYR A 20 -17.16 4.24 -11.45
N GLU A 21 -17.43 3.71 -10.26
CA GLU A 21 -18.14 4.46 -9.21
C GLU A 21 -17.21 5.49 -8.58
N VAL A 22 -15.90 5.23 -8.58
CA VAL A 22 -14.92 6.04 -7.84
C VAL A 22 -13.71 6.37 -8.69
N ALA A 23 -13.28 7.63 -8.65
CA ALA A 23 -12.02 8.05 -9.23
C ALA A 23 -10.99 8.43 -8.18
N LEU A 24 -9.80 7.84 -8.25
CA LEU A 24 -8.61 8.29 -7.54
C LEU A 24 -7.96 9.42 -8.34
N ARG A 25 -8.01 10.64 -7.80
CA ARG A 25 -7.62 11.87 -8.51
C ARG A 25 -6.20 12.32 -8.20
N LYS A 26 -5.80 12.24 -6.93
CA LYS A 26 -4.51 12.73 -6.46
C LYS A 26 -3.99 11.84 -5.33
N ILE A 27 -2.71 11.53 -5.38
CA ILE A 27 -1.95 11.01 -4.23
C ILE A 27 -0.91 12.08 -3.91
N GLU A 28 -0.83 12.47 -2.65
CA GLU A 28 0.10 13.49 -2.18
C GLU A 28 0.97 12.91 -1.07
N LEU A 29 2.28 13.03 -1.25
CA LEU A 29 3.29 12.50 -0.34
C LEU A 29 4.05 13.66 0.31
N ILE A 30 4.07 13.67 1.63
CA ILE A 30 4.73 14.72 2.42
C ILE A 30 5.89 14.10 3.20
N ASN A 31 7.11 14.57 2.96
CA ASN A 31 8.34 14.03 3.58
C ASN A 31 8.55 12.53 3.33
N LEU A 32 8.19 12.04 2.15
CA LEU A 32 8.31 10.64 1.75
C LEU A 32 8.94 10.53 0.37
N ASN A 33 9.51 9.36 0.04
CA ASN A 33 10.00 9.08 -1.31
C ASN A 33 8.85 9.21 -2.34
N PRO A 34 8.97 10.07 -3.37
CA PRO A 34 7.92 10.26 -4.38
C PRO A 34 7.61 9.00 -5.19
N LYS A 35 8.55 8.04 -5.27
CA LYS A 35 8.33 6.75 -5.96
C LYS A 35 7.21 5.92 -5.33
N TYR A 36 6.83 6.18 -4.07
CA TYR A 36 5.74 5.47 -3.41
C TYR A 36 4.36 5.83 -3.99
N GLU A 37 4.24 6.93 -4.74
CA GLU A 37 2.98 7.36 -5.36
C GLU A 37 2.43 6.26 -6.27
N GLU A 38 3.30 5.64 -7.08
CA GLU A 38 2.93 4.55 -7.97
C GLU A 38 2.45 3.32 -7.18
N PHE A 39 3.09 3.00 -6.06
CA PHE A 39 2.72 1.83 -5.24
C PHE A 39 1.34 2.02 -4.60
N ILE A 40 1.04 3.23 -4.12
CA ILE A 40 -0.27 3.57 -3.55
C ILE A 40 -1.33 3.54 -4.66
N LYS A 41 -1.04 4.10 -5.84
CA LYS A 41 -1.94 4.03 -6.99
C LYS A 41 -2.27 2.58 -7.36
N ASP A 42 -1.24 1.76 -7.52
CA ASP A 42 -1.39 0.33 -7.85
C ASP A 42 -2.19 -0.40 -6.78
N PHE A 43 -1.94 -0.11 -5.50
CA PHE A 43 -2.71 -0.65 -4.39
C PHE A 43 -4.21 -0.39 -4.57
N PHE A 44 -4.62 0.84 -4.87
CA PHE A 44 -6.05 1.17 -5.05
C PHE A 44 -6.65 0.41 -6.23
N LEU A 45 -5.97 0.42 -7.38
CA LEU A 45 -6.46 -0.22 -8.61
C LEU A 45 -6.56 -1.75 -8.47
N GLN A 46 -5.62 -2.36 -7.75
CA GLN A 46 -5.57 -3.81 -7.57
C GLN A 46 -6.48 -4.32 -6.45
N ASN A 47 -6.72 -3.55 -5.40
CA ASN A 47 -7.44 -4.02 -4.20
C ASN A 47 -8.90 -3.59 -4.14
N PHE A 48 -9.35 -2.62 -4.93
CA PHE A 48 -10.76 -2.19 -4.92
C PHE A 48 -11.44 -2.40 -6.27
N GLU A 49 -12.73 -2.69 -6.21
CA GLU A 49 -13.62 -2.76 -7.38
C GLU A 49 -13.96 -1.35 -7.88
N ASN A 50 -14.16 -1.20 -9.20
CA ASN A 50 -14.69 0.02 -9.83
C ASN A 50 -13.93 1.34 -9.51
N VAL A 51 -12.62 1.25 -9.25
CA VAL A 51 -11.73 2.41 -9.10
C VAL A 51 -10.98 2.68 -10.40
N GLU A 52 -11.02 3.92 -10.86
CA GLU A 52 -10.20 4.43 -11.98
C GLU A 52 -9.23 5.49 -11.47
N PHE A 53 -8.00 5.53 -11.99
CA PHE A 53 -7.08 6.64 -11.73
C PHE A 53 -7.24 7.70 -12.84
N ILE A 54 -7.53 8.94 -12.45
CA ILE A 54 -7.71 10.04 -13.41
C ILE A 54 -6.63 11.09 -13.26
N SER A 55 -6.25 11.70 -14.39
CA SER A 55 -5.42 12.90 -14.35
C SER A 55 -6.25 14.12 -13.93
N SER A 56 -5.61 15.10 -13.30
CA SER A 56 -6.23 16.39 -12.97
C SER A 56 -6.75 17.18 -14.18
N LYS A 57 -6.37 16.79 -15.40
CA LYS A 57 -6.81 17.40 -16.67
C LYS A 57 -8.07 16.75 -17.24
N ASP A 58 -8.58 15.68 -16.62
CA ASP A 58 -9.76 14.99 -17.12
C ASP A 58 -11.01 15.87 -16.98
N LYS A 59 -11.68 16.15 -18.10
CA LYS A 59 -12.84 17.05 -18.15
C LYS A 59 -14.14 16.35 -17.72
N ASN A 60 -14.14 15.02 -17.64
CA ASN A 60 -15.37 14.25 -17.44
C ASN A 60 -15.53 13.73 -16.00
N LEU A 61 -15.16 14.54 -15.00
CA LEU A 61 -15.28 14.23 -13.57
C LEU A 61 -16.71 13.87 -13.14
N LYS A 62 -17.71 14.38 -13.86
CA LYS A 62 -19.13 14.12 -13.59
C LYS A 62 -19.52 12.66 -13.78
N LYS A 63 -18.70 11.79 -14.40
CA LYS A 63 -19.09 10.37 -14.58
C LYS A 63 -18.97 9.54 -13.28
N TYR A 64 -18.18 9.98 -12.31
CA TYR A 64 -17.92 9.25 -11.06
C TYR A 64 -18.88 9.66 -9.94
N LYS A 65 -19.23 8.71 -9.06
CA LYS A 65 -20.03 8.96 -7.85
C LYS A 65 -19.19 9.64 -6.76
N TYR A 66 -17.93 9.24 -6.63
CA TYR A 66 -16.98 9.81 -5.68
C TYR A 66 -15.65 10.13 -6.35
N LEU A 67 -15.03 11.25 -5.97
CA LEU A 67 -13.62 11.53 -6.23
C LEU A 67 -12.84 11.41 -4.93
N ILE A 68 -11.67 10.78 -4.98
CA ILE A 68 -10.80 10.58 -3.83
C ILE A 68 -9.45 11.27 -4.05
N ASN A 69 -8.98 12.01 -3.03
CA ASN A 69 -7.57 12.33 -2.88
C ASN A 69 -7.00 11.57 -1.68
N VAL A 70 -5.77 11.08 -1.82
CA VAL A 70 -5.04 10.41 -0.74
C VAL A 70 -3.87 11.29 -0.36
N LYS A 71 -3.65 11.52 0.93
CA LYS A 71 -2.51 12.25 1.46
C LYS A 71 -1.80 11.37 2.48
N ILE A 72 -0.51 11.13 2.31
CA ILE A 72 0.29 10.37 3.26
C ILE A 72 1.51 11.23 3.62
N GLY A 73 1.64 11.53 4.90
CA GLY A 73 2.77 12.31 5.41
C GLY A 73 3.50 11.58 6.52
N MET A 74 4.82 11.68 6.55
CA MET A 74 5.61 11.26 7.70
C MET A 74 5.88 12.46 8.61
N LEU A 75 5.57 12.29 9.89
CA LEU A 75 5.86 13.24 10.96
C LEU A 75 6.60 12.50 12.06
N SER A 76 7.86 12.90 12.26
CA SER A 76 8.82 12.21 13.15
C SER A 76 8.95 10.74 12.77
N ASN A 77 8.28 9.83 13.50
CA ASN A 77 8.38 8.38 13.32
C ASN A 77 7.01 7.72 13.04
N THR A 78 6.01 8.51 12.65
CA THR A 78 4.66 8.04 12.36
C THR A 78 4.18 8.56 11.02
N PHE A 79 3.25 7.82 10.42
CA PHE A 79 2.62 8.17 9.16
C PHE A 79 1.19 8.61 9.44
N ASN A 80 0.80 9.76 8.91
CA ASN A 80 -0.59 10.19 8.88
C ASN A 80 -1.13 9.95 7.47
N SER A 81 -2.09 9.03 7.35
CA SER A 81 -2.80 8.75 6.09
C SER A 81 -4.18 9.36 6.17
N CYS A 82 -4.47 10.27 5.24
CA CYS A 82 -5.77 10.90 5.10
C CYS A 82 -6.37 10.60 3.73
N VAL A 83 -7.67 10.33 3.70
CA VAL A 83 -8.45 10.16 2.48
C VAL A 83 -9.52 11.24 2.46
N GLU A 84 -9.46 12.09 1.44
CA GLU A 84 -10.42 13.15 1.19
C GLU A 84 -11.39 12.74 0.09
N ILE A 85 -12.68 12.75 0.38
CA ILE A 85 -13.74 12.18 -0.44
C ILE A 85 -14.68 13.32 -0.88
N TYR A 86 -14.93 13.42 -2.18
CA TYR A 86 -15.84 14.38 -2.80
C TYR A 86 -16.99 13.66 -3.50
N PRO A 87 -18.20 13.67 -2.90
CA PRO A 87 -19.39 13.09 -3.53
C PRO A 87 -19.90 13.98 -4.68
N ARG A 88 -20.37 13.36 -5.77
CA ARG A 88 -20.73 14.04 -7.04
C ARG A 88 -21.74 15.18 -6.91
N ASN A 89 -22.66 15.09 -5.96
CA ASN A 89 -23.81 16.00 -5.85
C ASN A 89 -23.80 16.79 -4.53
N GLU A 90 -22.66 16.85 -3.85
CA GLU A 90 -22.55 17.47 -2.53
C GLU A 90 -21.50 18.57 -2.56
N ASN A 91 -21.81 19.68 -1.88
CA ASN A 91 -20.93 20.85 -1.80
C ASN A 91 -19.92 20.75 -0.64
N TYR A 92 -19.75 19.56 -0.07
CA TYR A 92 -18.79 19.31 0.99
C TYR A 92 -17.86 18.16 0.61
N SER A 93 -16.72 18.10 1.29
CA SER A 93 -15.84 16.94 1.28
C SER A 93 -15.75 16.35 2.69
N TYR A 94 -15.49 15.05 2.74
CA TYR A 94 -15.13 14.37 3.98
C TYR A 94 -13.64 14.12 4.00
N ILE A 95 -13.01 14.26 5.16
CA ILE A 95 -11.63 13.85 5.37
C ILE A 95 -11.56 12.90 6.55
N ASN A 96 -11.11 11.68 6.27
CA ASN A 96 -10.84 10.68 7.29
C ASN A 96 -9.33 10.49 7.39
N CYS A 97 -8.77 10.46 8.59
CA CYS A 97 -7.34 10.29 8.82
C CYS A 97 -7.06 9.20 9.86
N ILE A 98 -5.97 8.44 9.66
CA ILE A 98 -5.45 7.44 10.60
C ILE A 98 -3.94 7.61 10.71
N THR A 99 -3.42 7.47 11.93
CA THR A 99 -1.99 7.39 12.21
C THR A 99 -1.52 5.94 12.24
N SER A 100 -0.40 5.66 11.59
CA SER A 100 0.26 4.35 11.54
C SER A 100 1.73 4.48 11.96
N PHE A 101 2.29 3.43 12.56
CA PHE A 101 3.68 3.43 13.04
C PHE A 101 4.67 2.91 12.00
N SER A 102 4.17 2.27 10.94
CA SER A 102 5.00 1.63 9.92
C SER A 102 4.32 1.64 8.55
N PHE A 103 5.11 1.50 7.48
CA PHE A 103 4.55 1.26 6.14
C PHE A 103 3.68 0.00 6.09
N GLU A 104 3.99 -1.04 6.89
CA GLU A 104 3.23 -2.29 6.95
C GLU A 104 1.74 -2.06 7.30
N GLU A 105 1.44 -1.03 8.08
CA GLU A 105 0.08 -0.69 8.53
C GLU A 105 -0.71 0.16 7.54
N ILE A 106 -0.03 0.96 6.70
CA ILE A 106 -0.68 1.95 5.82
C ILE A 106 -1.73 1.32 4.89
N PRO A 107 -1.51 0.18 4.20
CA PRO A 107 -2.54 -0.42 3.37
C PRO A 107 -3.83 -0.75 4.12
N GLU A 108 -3.74 -1.23 5.36
CA GLU A 108 -4.92 -1.52 6.20
C GLU A 108 -5.62 -0.23 6.63
N SER A 109 -4.85 0.81 6.98
CA SER A 109 -5.38 2.13 7.27
C SER A 109 -6.16 2.69 6.07
N LEU A 110 -5.62 2.59 4.86
CA LEU A 110 -6.30 3.04 3.65
C LEU A 110 -7.59 2.25 3.36
N ILE A 111 -7.61 0.93 3.58
CA ILE A 111 -8.84 0.12 3.51
C ILE A 111 -9.86 0.64 4.52
N THR A 112 -9.45 0.85 5.77
CA THR A 112 -10.33 1.32 6.85
C THR A 112 -10.91 2.69 6.54
N LEU A 113 -10.09 3.62 6.03
CA LEU A 113 -10.48 4.98 5.67
C LEU A 113 -11.48 5.06 4.50
N THR A 114 -11.53 4.01 3.68
CA THR A 114 -12.34 3.99 2.44
C THR A 114 -13.46 2.95 2.46
N LYS A 115 -13.63 2.21 3.56
CA LYS A 115 -14.55 1.06 3.67
C LYS A 115 -16.00 1.39 3.30
N ASP A 116 -16.45 2.62 3.51
CA ASP A 116 -17.83 3.05 3.29
C ASP A 116 -18.12 3.44 1.82
N ILE A 117 -17.07 3.60 1.01
CA ILE A 117 -17.17 4.06 -0.38
C ILE A 117 -16.51 3.12 -1.39
N LEU A 118 -15.51 2.33 -0.97
CA LEU A 118 -14.79 1.40 -1.81
C LEU A 118 -15.09 -0.03 -1.40
N LYS A 119 -15.49 -0.84 -2.37
CA LYS A 119 -15.66 -2.28 -2.18
C LYS A 119 -14.33 -2.99 -2.43
N GLN A 120 -13.82 -3.66 -1.39
CA GLN A 120 -12.58 -4.42 -1.49
C GLN A 120 -12.78 -5.68 -2.32
N LYS A 121 -11.85 -5.95 -3.24
CA LYS A 121 -11.75 -7.22 -3.95
C LYS A 121 -11.39 -8.33 -2.97
N ASN A 122 -12.08 -9.46 -3.05
CA ASN A 122 -11.74 -10.61 -2.23
C ASN A 122 -10.43 -11.25 -2.71
N LYS A 123 -9.30 -10.82 -2.13
CA LYS A 123 -7.97 -11.33 -2.45
C LYS A 123 -7.29 -11.83 -1.18
N ARG A 124 -6.87 -13.10 -1.20
CA ARG A 124 -6.08 -13.67 -0.11
C ARG A 124 -4.72 -12.95 -0.05
N ARG A 125 -4.36 -12.42 1.12
CA ARG A 125 -3.04 -11.84 1.35
C ARG A 125 -1.97 -12.93 1.31
N GLU A 126 -0.97 -12.71 0.47
CA GLU A 126 0.24 -13.53 0.47
C GLU A 126 1.03 -13.24 1.76
N LYS A 127 1.66 -14.27 2.31
CA LYS A 127 2.52 -14.14 3.49
C LYS A 127 3.95 -14.49 3.13
N ILE A 128 4.87 -13.63 3.53
CA ILE A 128 6.31 -13.87 3.39
C ILE A 128 7.00 -13.76 4.74
N ASN A 129 8.19 -14.30 4.83
CA ASN A 129 9.07 -14.15 5.98
C ASN A 129 10.35 -13.45 5.52
N LEU A 130 10.97 -12.69 6.42
CA LEU A 130 12.23 -12.01 6.13
C LEU A 130 13.38 -12.75 6.81
N LEU A 131 14.46 -12.96 6.07
CA LEU A 131 15.75 -13.38 6.61
C LEU A 131 16.72 -12.21 6.52
N ILE A 132 17.07 -11.63 7.66
CA ILE A 132 17.92 -10.45 7.75
C ILE A 132 19.33 -10.86 8.16
N TYR A 133 20.29 -10.52 7.31
CA TYR A 133 21.70 -10.81 7.54
C TYR A 133 22.37 -9.71 8.36
N THR A 134 22.83 -10.04 9.55
CA THR A 134 23.36 -9.07 10.52
C THR A 134 24.74 -9.46 11.04
N ASN A 135 25.49 -8.45 11.49
CA ASN A 135 26.74 -8.63 12.23
C ASN A 135 26.54 -8.31 13.73
N SER A 136 25.30 -8.04 14.15
CA SER A 136 25.01 -7.74 15.55
C SER A 136 25.01 -9.03 16.36
N ASN A 137 25.80 -9.04 17.43
CA ASN A 137 25.80 -10.09 18.44
C ASN A 137 24.75 -9.85 19.54
N ASP A 138 23.98 -8.76 19.44
CA ASP A 138 23.03 -8.38 20.47
C ASP A 138 21.76 -9.23 20.40
N LYS A 139 21.22 -9.60 21.57
CA LYS A 139 19.94 -10.31 21.68
C LYS A 139 18.82 -9.29 21.87
N PHE A 140 18.09 -9.00 20.79
CA PHE A 140 16.87 -8.19 20.83
C PHE A 140 15.63 -9.06 20.55
N SER A 141 14.49 -8.68 21.14
CA SER A 141 13.21 -9.40 20.98
C SER A 141 12.45 -9.00 19.71
N GLY A 142 12.74 -7.81 19.19
CA GLY A 142 12.09 -7.24 18.02
C GLY A 142 13.02 -6.28 17.28
N ILE A 143 12.66 -5.95 16.04
CA ILE A 143 13.45 -5.13 15.15
C ILE A 143 12.68 -3.92 14.62
N PHE A 144 13.43 -2.89 14.25
CA PHE A 144 12.96 -1.83 13.39
C PHE A 144 13.65 -1.94 12.03
N LEU A 145 12.85 -2.05 10.98
CA LEU A 145 13.35 -2.03 9.60
C LEU A 145 13.10 -0.64 9.02
N LEU A 146 14.17 0.05 8.66
CA LEU A 146 14.15 1.46 8.27
C LEU A 146 14.68 1.63 6.85
N THR A 147 14.22 2.66 6.16
CA THR A 147 14.87 3.13 4.94
C THR A 147 16.15 3.91 5.27
N ASP A 148 16.95 4.20 4.24
CA ASP A 148 18.10 5.10 4.30
C ASP A 148 17.72 6.53 4.73
N LYS A 149 16.44 6.89 4.59
CA LYS A 149 15.86 8.17 5.04
C LYS A 149 15.11 8.07 6.38
N MET A 150 15.34 7.00 7.14
CA MET A 150 14.72 6.75 8.45
C MET A 150 13.20 6.56 8.41
N GLU A 151 12.61 6.26 7.24
CA GLU A 151 11.18 5.93 7.15
C GLU A 151 10.96 4.51 7.71
N VAL A 152 10.01 4.33 8.62
CA VAL A 152 9.78 3.04 9.30
C VAL A 152 9.01 2.08 8.40
N ILE A 153 9.67 1.04 7.90
CA ILE A 153 9.03 -0.04 7.15
C ILE A 153 8.33 -1.02 8.09
N LEU A 154 9.05 -1.47 9.13
CA LEU A 154 8.55 -2.36 10.18
C LEU A 154 8.84 -1.77 11.55
N TYR A 155 7.84 -1.79 12.42
CA TYR A 155 7.93 -1.26 13.78
C TYR A 155 7.92 -2.40 14.80
N ASP A 156 8.95 -2.48 15.65
CA ASP A 156 9.14 -3.48 16.71
C ASP A 156 8.68 -4.91 16.35
N LYS A 157 9.09 -5.38 15.17
CA LYS A 157 8.64 -6.68 14.65
C LYS A 157 9.38 -7.80 15.37
N LYS A 158 8.64 -8.68 16.04
CA LYS A 158 9.21 -9.81 16.80
C LYS A 158 10.07 -10.72 15.93
N ILE A 159 11.19 -11.14 16.50
CA ILE A 159 12.09 -12.12 15.89
C ILE A 159 11.59 -13.52 16.20
N SER A 160 11.57 -14.37 15.18
CA SER A 160 11.24 -15.78 15.30
C SER A 160 12.49 -16.59 15.59
N ASN A 161 12.42 -17.43 16.62
CA ASN A 161 13.45 -18.41 16.98
C ASN A 161 13.23 -19.77 16.30
N SER A 162 12.19 -19.92 15.48
CA SER A 162 11.93 -21.16 14.76
C SER A 162 12.85 -21.32 13.55
N LYS A 163 12.92 -22.53 12.98
CA LYS A 163 13.65 -22.72 11.72
C LYS A 163 12.97 -21.91 10.61
N PRO A 164 13.74 -21.21 9.75
CA PRO A 164 13.19 -20.48 8.61
C PRO A 164 12.41 -21.41 7.67
N ASN A 165 11.26 -20.94 7.18
CA ASN A 165 10.36 -21.67 6.28
C ASN A 165 10.63 -21.35 4.79
N VAL A 166 9.82 -21.88 3.86
CA VAL A 166 10.15 -21.94 2.41
C VAL A 166 9.97 -20.61 1.65
N ASN A 167 9.31 -19.59 2.23
CA ASN A 167 9.09 -18.29 1.58
C ASN A 167 9.89 -17.17 2.28
N LEU A 168 11.20 -17.11 2.03
CA LEU A 168 12.11 -16.16 2.65
C LEU A 168 12.57 -15.08 1.66
N LEU A 169 12.27 -13.84 1.97
CA LEU A 169 12.94 -12.70 1.37
C LEU A 169 14.22 -12.41 2.15
N LYS A 170 15.36 -12.66 1.50
CA LYS A 170 16.69 -12.36 2.04
C LYS A 170 16.98 -10.87 1.96
N ILE A 171 17.45 -10.30 3.06
CA ILE A 171 17.74 -8.88 3.20
C ILE A 171 19.15 -8.71 3.77
N HIS A 172 19.95 -7.91 3.07
CA HIS A 172 21.23 -7.42 3.57
C HIS A 172 21.07 -5.93 3.87
N PRO A 173 20.91 -5.55 5.15
CA PRO A 173 20.94 -4.16 5.57
C PRO A 173 22.23 -3.47 5.14
N GLU A 174 22.15 -2.19 4.81
CA GLU A 174 23.33 -1.36 4.56
C GLU A 174 24.08 -1.12 5.89
N GLU A 175 23.31 -0.81 6.94
CA GLU A 175 23.81 -0.55 8.29
C GLU A 175 22.92 -1.28 9.30
N THR A 176 23.52 -1.72 10.42
CA THR A 176 22.79 -2.24 11.58
C THR A 176 23.32 -1.56 12.84
N LYS A 177 22.42 -1.00 13.64
CA LYS A 177 22.75 -0.36 14.91
C LYS A 177 21.76 -0.85 15.98
N TYR A 178 22.22 -1.67 16.92
CA TYR A 178 21.36 -2.39 17.87
C TYR A 178 20.25 -3.17 17.13
N ASN A 179 18.98 -2.88 17.43
CA ASN A 179 17.81 -3.47 16.77
C ASN A 179 17.30 -2.67 15.55
N LEU A 180 18.05 -1.66 15.10
CA LEU A 180 17.73 -0.83 13.93
C LEU A 180 18.47 -1.34 12.70
N PHE A 181 17.72 -1.67 11.64
CA PHE A 181 18.24 -2.20 10.39
C PHE A 181 17.91 -1.23 9.25
N TYR A 182 18.95 -0.62 8.67
CA TYR A 182 18.80 0.36 7.61
C TYR A 182 18.99 -0.29 6.25
N LEU A 183 18.04 -0.05 5.35
CA LEU A 183 18.08 -0.55 3.98
C LEU A 183 18.45 0.56 3.01
N ASN A 184 19.28 0.24 2.03
CA ASN A 184 19.44 1.13 0.87
C ASN A 184 18.11 1.33 0.10
N GLU A 185 18.07 2.38 -0.71
CA GLU A 185 16.88 2.77 -1.45
C GLU A 185 16.27 1.60 -2.26
N LYS A 186 17.12 0.81 -2.95
CA LYS A 186 16.66 -0.32 -3.79
C LYS A 186 15.91 -1.37 -2.98
N ASN A 187 16.46 -1.80 -1.84
CA ASN A 187 15.83 -2.80 -0.98
C ASN A 187 14.60 -2.22 -0.27
N SER A 188 14.66 -0.97 0.16
CA SER A 188 13.53 -0.23 0.74
C SER A 188 12.32 -0.20 -0.21
N LEU A 189 12.52 0.27 -1.44
CA LEU A 189 11.48 0.34 -2.46
C LEU A 189 10.87 -1.04 -2.76
N LYS A 190 11.70 -2.09 -2.81
CA LYS A 190 11.23 -3.47 -3.03
C LYS A 190 10.27 -3.92 -1.94
N ILE A 191 10.60 -3.70 -0.67
CA ILE A 191 9.77 -4.15 0.45
C ILE A 191 8.51 -3.31 0.56
N VAL A 192 8.61 -1.98 0.43
CA VAL A 192 7.42 -1.11 0.46
C VAL A 192 6.46 -1.47 -0.67
N LYS A 193 6.96 -1.76 -1.88
CA LYS A 193 6.12 -2.25 -3.00
C LYS A 193 5.42 -3.58 -2.66
N LEU A 194 6.11 -4.52 -2.03
CA LEU A 194 5.49 -5.80 -1.61
C LEU A 194 4.35 -5.56 -0.61
N ILE A 195 4.55 -4.68 0.37
CA ILE A 195 3.54 -4.29 1.35
C ILE A 195 2.29 -3.73 0.65
N PHE A 196 2.44 -2.76 -0.25
CA PHE A 196 1.32 -2.20 -1.01
C PHE A 196 0.68 -3.18 -2.01
N ASN A 197 1.40 -4.22 -2.44
CA ASN A 197 0.83 -5.31 -3.23
C ASN A 197 0.01 -6.32 -2.40
N GLY A 198 -0.16 -6.08 -1.10
CA GLY A 198 -0.96 -6.92 -0.21
C GLY A 198 -0.20 -8.10 0.41
N VAL A 199 1.14 -8.06 0.39
CA VAL A 199 1.97 -9.05 1.06
C VAL A 199 2.12 -8.69 2.54
N LYS A 200 1.82 -9.65 3.42
CA LYS A 200 2.04 -9.53 4.87
C LYS A 200 3.38 -10.14 5.25
N ILE A 201 4.17 -9.41 6.04
CA ILE A 201 5.40 -9.93 6.63
C ILE A 201 5.04 -10.65 7.92
N GLU A 202 5.17 -11.97 7.94
CA GLU A 202 4.72 -12.81 9.05
C GLU A 202 5.80 -12.94 10.13
N ASN A 203 6.98 -13.42 9.76
CA ASN A 203 8.09 -13.61 10.70
C ASN A 203 9.39 -12.94 10.20
N ILE A 204 10.22 -12.55 11.18
CA ILE A 204 11.58 -12.08 10.96
C ILE A 204 12.55 -13.11 11.53
N TYR A 205 13.55 -13.49 10.75
CA TYR A 205 14.66 -14.34 11.16
C TYR A 205 15.96 -13.56 11.01
N LEU A 206 16.87 -13.74 11.95
CA LEU A 206 18.23 -13.19 11.87
C LEU A 206 19.20 -14.29 11.50
N LYS A 207 20.15 -13.97 10.60
CA LYS A 207 21.29 -14.83 10.30
C LYS A 207 22.56 -14.00 10.35
N GLU A 208 23.61 -14.54 10.95
CA GLU A 208 24.93 -13.92 10.95
C GLU A 208 25.48 -13.85 9.52
N ARG A 209 26.19 -12.77 9.15
CA ARG A 209 26.89 -12.74 7.86
C ARG A 209 28.07 -13.71 7.92
N GLU A 210 28.14 -14.59 6.93
CA GLU A 210 29.35 -15.35 6.67
C GLU A 210 30.31 -14.39 5.95
N GLU A 211 31.44 -14.06 6.59
CA GLU A 211 32.53 -13.26 5.99
C GLU A 211 33.21 -14.00 4.83
#